data_AF-A0A7S1JIT4-F1
#
_entry.id   AF-A0A7S1JIT4-F1
#
_cell.length_a   1.000
_cell.length_b   1.000
_cell.length_c   1.000
_cell.angle_alpha   90.00
_cell.angle_beta   90.00
_cell.angle_gamma   90.00
#
_symmetry.space_group_name_H-M   'P 1'
#
loop_
_entity.id
_entity.type
_entity.pdbx_description
1 polymer ?
#
loop_
_entity_poly.entity_id
_entity_poly.type
_entity_poly.pdbx_seq_one_letter_code
_entity_poly.pdbx_strand_id
1 'polypeptide(L)'
;KRVMERWRIGEISNFEYLMYLNTVGGRSFNDLTQYPVFPWVLRDYDSDSLDLQNPAVFRDLTQPMGCQTSARKERAQTKYETLKSEYEERAQTKYETLKSEYEE
;
A
#
# COMPACT_ATOMS: atom_id res chain seq x y z
N LYS A 1 25.04 -4.59 -14.64
CA LYS A 1 24.65 -4.68 -13.21
C LYS A 1 23.13 -4.56 -13.10
N ARG A 2 22.43 -5.38 -12.30
CA ARG A 2 20.97 -5.23 -12.07
C ARG A 2 20.69 -3.85 -11.49
N VAL A 3 19.59 -3.18 -11.91
CA VAL A 3 19.26 -1.80 -11.48
C VAL A 3 19.17 -1.66 -9.96
N MET A 4 18.64 -2.68 -9.28
CA MET A 4 18.64 -2.77 -7.82
C MET A 4 20.04 -2.67 -7.21
N GLU A 5 21.05 -3.32 -7.80
CA GLU A 5 22.41 -3.29 -7.25
C GLU A 5 23.03 -1.90 -7.39
N ARG A 6 22.79 -1.24 -8.52
CA ARG A 6 23.23 0.15 -8.74
C ARG A 6 22.62 1.10 -7.71
N TRP A 7 21.35 0.92 -7.38
CA TRP A 7 20.69 1.69 -6.33
C TRP A 7 21.28 1.39 -4.95
N ARG A 8 21.49 0.12 -4.61
CA ARG A 8 22.05 -0.28 -3.30
C ARG A 8 23.44 0.30 -3.03
N ILE A 9 24.26 0.45 -4.06
CA ILE A 9 25.61 1.05 -3.94
C ILE A 9 25.62 2.58 -4.17
N GLY A 10 24.47 3.20 -4.40
CA GLY A 10 24.34 4.64 -4.60
C GLY A 10 24.75 5.16 -6.00
N GLU A 11 24.91 4.28 -7.00
CA GLU A 11 25.15 4.67 -8.41
C GLU A 11 23.91 5.32 -9.05
N ILE A 12 22.71 5.10 -8.51
CA ILE A 12 21.46 5.77 -8.90
C ILE A 12 20.69 6.22 -7.66
N SER A 13 19.98 7.32 -7.79
CA SER A 13 19.18 7.92 -6.73
C SER A 13 17.91 7.11 -6.40
N ASN A 14 17.32 7.39 -5.24
CA ASN A 14 16.01 6.84 -4.86
C ASN A 14 14.93 7.19 -5.89
N PHE A 15 14.97 8.40 -6.45
CA PHE A 15 14.02 8.83 -7.47
C PHE A 15 14.14 7.99 -8.74
N GLU A 16 15.35 7.81 -9.27
CA GLU A 16 15.59 6.99 -10.47
C GLU A 16 15.19 5.55 -10.25
N TYR A 17 15.48 4.99 -9.07
CA TYR A 17 15.10 3.64 -8.74
C TYR A 17 13.58 3.47 -8.65
N LEU A 18 12.86 4.41 -8.00
CA LEU A 18 11.41 4.41 -7.94
C LEU A 18 10.77 4.62 -9.32
N MET A 19 11.34 5.48 -10.17
CA MET A 19 10.90 5.64 -11.55
C MET A 19 11.05 4.33 -12.33
N TYR A 20 12.19 3.66 -12.20
CA TYR A 20 12.41 2.35 -12.80
C TYR A 20 11.36 1.32 -12.33
N LEU A 21 11.07 1.26 -11.02
CA LEU A 21 10.05 0.38 -10.46
C LEU A 21 8.65 0.69 -11.03
N ASN A 22 8.30 1.96 -11.18
CA ASN A 22 7.04 2.37 -11.81
C ASN A 22 6.96 1.89 -13.26
N THR A 23 8.02 2.10 -14.05
CA THR A 23 8.06 1.67 -15.46
C THR A 23 7.93 0.16 -15.61
N VAL A 24 8.68 -0.64 -14.84
CA VAL A 24 8.57 -2.12 -14.92
C VAL A 24 7.23 -2.63 -14.37
N GLY A 25 6.58 -1.86 -13.50
CA GLY A 25 5.22 -2.11 -13.02
C GLY A 25 4.12 -1.71 -14.01
N GLY A 26 4.47 -1.33 -15.24
CA GLY A 26 3.51 -0.96 -16.29
C GLY A 26 2.99 0.48 -16.22
N ARG A 27 3.51 1.31 -15.30
CA ARG A 27 3.04 2.68 -15.12
C ARG A 27 3.68 3.62 -16.13
N SER A 28 2.89 4.58 -16.61
CA SER A 28 3.35 5.58 -17.59
C SER A 28 2.68 6.93 -17.37
N PHE A 29 3.30 7.99 -17.90
CA PHE A 29 2.70 9.32 -17.90
C PHE A 29 1.54 9.48 -18.89
N ASN A 30 1.32 8.49 -19.76
CA ASN A 30 0.34 8.54 -20.85
C ASN A 30 -1.04 8.05 -20.42
N ASP A 31 -1.14 7.30 -19.32
CA ASP A 31 -2.41 6.79 -18.77
C ASP A 31 -2.56 7.27 -17.33
N LEU A 32 -3.54 8.14 -17.10
CA LEU A 32 -3.85 8.70 -15.78
C LEU A 32 -4.29 7.63 -14.78
N THR A 33 -4.87 6.51 -15.24
CA THR A 33 -5.30 5.42 -14.36
C THR A 33 -4.11 4.58 -13.87
N GLN A 34 -2.97 4.66 -14.56
CA GLN A 34 -1.74 3.92 -14.27
C GLN A 34 -0.54 4.87 -14.13
N TYR A 35 -0.77 6.05 -13.56
CA TYR A 35 0.27 7.05 -13.38
C TYR A 35 1.37 6.56 -12.39
N PRO A 36 2.64 6.99 -12.54
CA PRO A 36 3.68 6.69 -11.57
C PRO A 36 3.31 7.07 -10.13
N VAL A 37 3.60 6.18 -9.19
CA VAL A 37 3.29 6.37 -7.76
C VAL A 37 4.58 6.61 -6.99
N PHE A 38 4.53 7.61 -6.11
CA PHE A 38 5.58 7.94 -5.17
C PHE A 38 5.03 7.97 -3.74
N PRO A 39 5.83 7.54 -2.74
CA PRO A 39 5.41 7.64 -1.36
C PRO A 39 5.49 9.09 -0.87
N TRP A 40 4.57 9.47 0.00
CA TRP A 40 4.76 10.61 0.89
C TRP A 40 5.96 10.32 1.80
N VAL A 41 6.91 11.25 1.90
CA VAL A 41 8.15 11.07 2.68
C VAL A 41 8.07 11.82 4.00
N LEU A 42 7.59 13.06 3.97
CA LEU A 42 7.43 13.89 5.14
C LEU A 42 6.04 13.70 5.76
N ARG A 43 5.94 13.95 7.06
CA ARG A 43 4.67 13.96 7.79
C ARG A 43 4.39 15.27 8.53
N ASP A 44 5.40 16.10 8.72
CA ASP A 44 5.26 17.43 9.31
C ASP A 44 5.17 18.48 8.20
N TYR A 45 4.03 19.15 8.15
CA TYR A 45 3.71 20.23 7.19
C TYR A 45 3.20 21.48 7.90
N ASP A 46 3.14 21.47 9.24
CA ASP A 46 2.56 22.55 10.05
C ASP A 46 3.64 23.39 10.72
N SER A 47 4.85 22.84 10.93
CA SER A 47 5.97 23.56 11.50
C SER A 47 6.55 24.61 10.54
N ASP A 48 6.86 25.81 11.06
CA ASP A 48 7.51 26.89 10.30
C ASP A 48 8.90 26.51 9.75
N SER A 49 9.59 25.59 10.43
CA SER A 49 10.90 25.07 10.05
C SER A 49 10.95 23.56 10.22
N LEU A 50 11.59 22.87 9.26
CA LEU A 50 11.65 21.41 9.22
C LEU A 50 13.09 20.93 9.47
N ASP A 51 13.30 20.19 10.57
CA ASP A 51 14.58 19.52 10.84
C ASP A 51 14.62 18.12 10.23
N LEU A 52 15.42 17.95 9.18
CA LEU A 52 15.59 16.68 8.48
C LEU A 52 16.48 15.67 9.24
N GLN A 53 17.10 16.06 10.35
CA GLN A 53 17.80 15.12 11.24
C GLN A 53 16.85 14.45 12.24
N ASN A 54 15.66 15.03 12.45
CA ASN A 54 14.67 14.46 13.34
C ASN A 54 13.88 13.33 12.65
N PRO A 55 14.02 12.06 13.07
CA PRO A 55 13.30 10.95 12.45
C PRO A 55 11.76 11.08 12.54
N ALA A 56 11.25 11.86 13.49
CA ALA A 56 9.81 12.06 13.68
C ALA A 56 9.15 12.89 12.58
N VAL A 57 9.92 13.64 11.76
CA VAL A 57 9.35 14.41 10.63
C VAL A 57 9.11 13.55 9.39
N PHE A 58 9.62 12.32 9.39
CA PHE A 58 9.45 11.37 8.30
C PHE A 58 8.26 10.45 8.56
N ARG A 59 7.62 10.05 7.46
CA ARG A 59 6.57 9.05 7.46
C ARG A 59 7.16 7.66 7.70
N ASP A 60 6.46 6.82 8.45
CA ASP A 60 6.80 5.40 8.54
C ASP A 60 6.51 4.70 7.21
N LEU A 61 7.56 4.44 6.44
CA LEU A 61 7.50 3.76 5.14
C LEU A 61 7.19 2.26 5.24
N THR A 62 7.29 1.66 6.43
CA THR A 62 6.94 0.24 6.66
C THR A 62 5.42 0.01 6.64
N GLN A 63 4.64 1.09 6.77
CA GLN A 63 3.19 1.06 6.81
C GLN A 63 2.59 1.76 5.59
N PRO A 64 1.42 1.32 5.09
CA PRO A 64 0.69 2.05 4.05
C PRO A 64 0.14 3.38 4.59
N MET A 65 -0.28 4.28 3.69
CA MET A 65 -0.89 5.56 4.08
C MET A 65 -2.14 5.39 4.96
N GLY A 66 -2.88 4.31 4.74
CA GLY A 66 -4.07 3.95 5.52
C GLY A 66 -3.78 3.63 6.99
N CYS A 67 -2.55 3.28 7.35
CA CYS A 67 -2.20 2.75 8.68
C CYS A 67 -1.27 3.66 9.49
N GLN A 68 -1.01 4.89 9.03
CA GLN A 68 -0.05 5.80 9.68
C GLN A 68 -0.40 6.21 11.13
N THR A 69 -1.62 5.92 11.57
CA THR A 69 -2.08 6.17 12.95
C THR A 69 -2.73 4.91 13.48
N SER A 70 -2.62 4.67 14.79
CA SER A 70 -3.23 3.50 15.46
C SER A 70 -4.72 3.38 15.16
N ALA A 71 -5.48 4.46 15.29
CA ALA A 71 -6.92 4.46 15.03
C ALA A 71 -7.27 4.08 13.59
N ARG A 72 -6.52 4.56 12.59
CA ARG A 72 -6.76 4.18 11.19
C ARG A 72 -6.37 2.73 10.91
N LYS A 73 -5.28 2.26 11.53
CA LYS A 73 -4.84 0.87 11.44
C LYS A 73 -5.89 -0.08 12.02
N GLU A 74 -6.40 0.22 13.22
CA GLU A 74 -7.47 -0.53 13.88
C GLU A 74 -8.72 -0.58 13.01
N ARG A 75 -9.19 0.58 12.52
CA ARG A 75 -10.34 0.65 11.61
C ARG A 75 -10.16 -0.22 10.36
N ALA A 76 -8.95 -0.24 9.78
CA ALA A 76 -8.66 -1.07 8.61
C ALA A 76 -8.70 -2.57 8.94
N GLN A 77 -8.19 -2.96 10.11
CA GLN A 77 -8.21 -4.35 10.59
C GLN A 77 -9.65 -4.80 10.87
N THR A 78 -10.42 -4.03 11.66
CA THR A 78 -11.82 -4.35 11.94
C THR A 78 -12.63 -4.49 10.66
N LYS A 79 -12.47 -3.56 9.71
CA LYS A 79 -13.16 -3.62 8.41
C LYS A 79 -12.82 -4.90 7.64
N TYR A 80 -11.54 -5.31 7.64
CA TYR A 80 -11.12 -6.54 6.99
C TYR A 80 -11.74 -7.77 7.65
N GLU A 81 -11.73 -7.84 8.99
CA GLU A 81 -12.30 -8.96 9.75
C GLU A 81 -13.81 -9.09 9.53
N THR A 82 -14.56 -7.99 9.58
CA THR A 82 -16.00 -7.98 9.28
C THR A 82 -16.30 -8.46 7.87
N LEU A 83 -15.58 -7.95 6.86
CA LEU A 83 -15.79 -8.37 5.47
C LEU A 83 -15.43 -9.83 5.25
N LYS A 84 -14.41 -10.33 5.96
CA LYS A 84 -14.00 -11.73 5.91
C LYS A 84 -15.09 -12.63 6.47
N SER A 85 -15.66 -12.32 7.64
CA SER A 85 -16.72 -13.13 8.23
C SER A 85 -17.97 -13.15 7.37
N GLU A 86 -18.39 -11.99 6.83
CA GLU A 86 -19.52 -11.90 5.90
C GLU A 86 -19.32 -12.75 4.63
N TYR A 87 -18.09 -12.78 4.10
CA TYR A 87 -17.77 -13.59 2.94
C TYR A 87 -17.81 -15.09 3.25
N GLU A 88 -17.27 -15.51 4.39
CA GLU A 88 -17.29 -16.89 4.85
C GLU A 88 -18.72 -17.40 5.10
N GLU A 89 -19.56 -16.59 5.75
CA GLU A 89 -20.98 -16.89 5.95
C GLU A 89 -21.71 -17.04 4.62
N ARG A 90 -21.51 -16.10 3.69
CA ARG A 90 -22.15 -16.15 2.37
C ARG A 90 -21.71 -17.37 1.55
N ALA A 91 -20.43 -17.75 1.64
CA ALA A 91 -19.92 -18.95 0.98
C ALA A 91 -20.55 -20.22 1.56
N GLN A 92 -20.71 -20.28 2.88
CA GLN A 92 -21.35 -21.38 3.58
C GLN A 92 -22.83 -21.51 3.19
N THR A 93 -23.59 -20.41 3.26
CA THR A 93 -25.00 -20.41 2.85
C THR A 93 -25.15 -20.87 1.41
N LYS A 94 -24.31 -20.38 0.49
CA LYS A 94 -24.35 -20.80 -0.92
C LYS A 94 -24.08 -22.29 -1.09
N TYR A 95 -23.13 -22.85 -0.35
CA TYR A 95 -22.82 -24.28 -0.39
C TYR A 95 -24.02 -25.11 0.10
N GLU A 96 -24.65 -24.70 1.21
CA GLU A 96 -25.81 -25.38 1.77
C GLU A 96 -27.02 -25.36 0.82
N THR A 97 -27.31 -24.22 0.21
CA THR A 97 -28.39 -24.10 -0.80
C THR A 97 -28.16 -25.02 -2.00
N LEU A 98 -26.95 -25.00 -2.56
CA LEU A 98 -26.62 -25.87 -3.69
C LEU A 98 -26.74 -27.35 -3.29
N LYS A 99 -26.25 -27.72 -2.10
CA LYS A 99 -26.32 -29.09 -1.62
C LYS A 99 -27.78 -29.58 -1.50
N SER A 100 -28.67 -28.74 -0.97
CA SER A 100 -30.10 -29.10 -0.91
C SER A 100 -30.74 -29.25 -2.28
N GLU A 101 -30.33 -28.47 -3.28
CA GLU A 101 -30.84 -28.59 -4.67
C GLU A 101 -30.40 -29.88 -5.38
N TYR A 102 -29.30 -30.51 -4.97
CA TYR A 102 -28.81 -31.77 -5.54
C TYR A 102 -29.26 -33.03 -4.78
N GLU A 103 -29.71 -32.87 -3.53
CA GLU A 103 -30.20 -33.97 -2.69
C GLU A 103 -31.73 -34.16 -2.80
N GLU A 104 -32.45 -33.22 -3.43
CA GLU A 104 -33.84 -33.37 -3.95
C GLU A 104 -33.88 -33.96 -5.37
#